data_AF-A0A1V8MR52-F1
#
_entry.id   AF-A0A1V8MR52-F1
#
_cell.length_a   1.000
_cell.length_b   1.000
_cell.length_c   1.000
_cell.angle_alpha   90.00
_cell.angle_beta   90.00
_cell.angle_gamma   90.00
#
_symmetry.space_group_name_H-M   'P 1'
#
loop_
_entity.id
_entity.type
_entity.pdbx_description
1 polymer ?
#
loop_
_entity_poly.entity_id
_entity_poly.type
_entity_poly.pdbx_seq_one_letter_code
_entity_poly.pdbx_strand_id
1 'polypeptide(L)'
;MAISHYRGFNLQSAPNDTNIWQVKIKNRVLQGSLSAVKKSIDWWCDTASIIDPREFSSLDRKQEATGSPQAENFNGFAIKNDTGEPNAWYCFFNGKLIKGSKAAIQRHIEAYLIAKQKAEQQKK
;
A
#
# COMPACT_ATOMS: atom_id res chain seq x y z
N MET A 1 29.68 -10.72 -13.82
CA MET A 1 28.40 -11.44 -13.93
C MET A 1 28.14 -12.14 -12.61
N ALA A 2 27.18 -11.68 -11.82
CA ALA A 2 26.80 -12.36 -10.59
C ALA A 2 25.84 -13.50 -10.95
N ILE A 3 26.12 -14.70 -10.45
CA ILE A 3 25.23 -15.86 -10.57
C ILE A 3 24.67 -16.13 -9.17
N SER A 4 23.36 -16.13 -9.04
CA SER A 4 22.67 -16.43 -7.79
C SER A 4 21.72 -17.60 -8.00
N HIS A 5 21.67 -18.53 -7.05
CA HIS A 5 20.82 -19.71 -7.13
C HIS A 5 19.61 -19.54 -6.20
N TYR A 6 18.40 -19.72 -6.72
CA TYR A 6 17.17 -19.61 -5.93
C TYR A 6 16.13 -20.64 -6.37
N ARG A 7 15.64 -21.46 -5.42
CA ARG A 7 14.63 -22.53 -5.64
C ARG A 7 14.92 -23.44 -6.85
N GLY A 8 16.19 -23.74 -7.13
CA GLY A 8 16.59 -24.59 -8.27
C GLY A 8 16.76 -23.86 -9.60
N PHE A 9 16.64 -22.53 -9.62
CA PHE A 9 16.86 -21.71 -10.81
C PHE A 9 18.15 -20.89 -10.68
N ASN A 10 18.87 -20.78 -11.80
CA ASN A 10 20.04 -19.91 -11.93
C ASN A 10 19.61 -18.52 -12.38
N LEU A 11 19.83 -17.53 -11.53
CA LEU A 11 19.66 -16.13 -11.83
C LEU A 11 21.00 -15.56 -12.28
N GLN A 12 21.00 -14.83 -13.37
CA GLN A 12 22.19 -14.16 -13.90
C GLN A 12 21.95 -12.65 -13.85
N SER A 13 22.94 -11.89 -13.41
CA SER A 13 22.90 -10.43 -13.55
C SER A 13 23.42 -10.01 -14.93
N ALA A 14 22.90 -8.90 -15.46
CA ALA A 14 23.48 -8.29 -16.65
C ALA A 14 24.95 -7.85 -16.39
N PRO A 15 25.82 -7.84 -17.41
CA PRO A 15 27.23 -7.43 -17.25
C PRO A 15 27.40 -5.96 -16.85
N ASN A 16 26.43 -5.09 -17.19
CA ASN A 16 26.51 -3.65 -17.01
C ASN A 16 25.61 -3.10 -15.88
N ASP A 17 24.67 -3.91 -15.38
CA ASP A 17 23.69 -3.49 -14.37
C ASP A 17 23.49 -4.57 -13.31
N THR A 18 23.77 -4.25 -12.05
CA THR A 18 23.50 -5.12 -10.89
C THR A 18 22.02 -5.15 -10.50
N ASN A 19 21.22 -4.25 -11.09
CA ASN A 19 19.81 -4.10 -10.79
C ASN A 19 18.91 -5.00 -11.67
N ILE A 20 19.42 -5.41 -12.84
CA ILE A 20 18.68 -6.26 -13.78
C ILE A 20 19.16 -7.71 -13.64
N TRP A 21 18.21 -8.56 -13.29
CA TRP A 21 18.38 -9.99 -13.13
C TRP A 21 17.54 -10.72 -14.15
N GLN A 22 18.12 -11.75 -14.75
CA GLN A 22 17.45 -12.64 -15.67
C GLN A 22 17.37 -14.05 -15.10
N VAL A 23 16.24 -14.72 -15.35
CA VAL A 23 16.06 -16.13 -15.06
C VAL A 23 15.40 -16.82 -16.25
N LYS A 24 15.84 -18.04 -16.55
CA LYS A 24 15.21 -18.89 -17.57
C LYS A 24 14.32 -19.93 -16.87
N ILE A 25 13.01 -19.81 -17.04
CA ILE A 25 12.03 -20.79 -16.55
C ILE A 25 11.47 -21.53 -17.77
N LYS A 26 11.79 -22.82 -17.90
CA LYS A 26 11.45 -23.65 -19.08
C LYS A 26 11.86 -22.98 -20.40
N ASN A 27 10.90 -22.48 -21.17
CA ASN A 27 11.10 -21.85 -22.49
C ASN A 27 10.99 -20.32 -22.47
N ARG A 28 10.82 -19.70 -21.29
CA ARG A 28 10.72 -18.24 -21.17
C ARG A 28 11.88 -17.68 -20.38
N VAL A 29 12.44 -16.58 -20.89
CA VAL A 29 13.45 -15.79 -20.19
C VAL A 29 12.74 -14.59 -19.59
N LEU A 30 12.76 -14.51 -18.26
CA LEU A 30 12.19 -13.40 -17.50
C LEU A 30 13.32 -12.48 -17.07
N GLN A 31 13.10 -11.17 -17.17
CA GLN A 31 14.09 -10.15 -16.82
C GLN A 31 13.45 -9.04 -16.00
N GLY A 32 14.05 -8.68 -14.88
CA GLY A 32 13.53 -7.64 -13.99
C GLY A 32 14.42 -7.42 -12.77
N SER A 33 13.90 -6.72 -11.77
CA SER A 33 14.60 -6.56 -10.49
C SER A 33 14.74 -7.90 -9.77
N LEU A 34 15.78 -8.05 -8.93
CA LEU A 34 16.02 -9.28 -8.17
C LEU A 34 14.77 -9.75 -7.40
N SER A 35 14.06 -8.80 -6.77
CA SER A 35 12.84 -9.08 -6.00
C SER A 35 11.69 -9.54 -6.89
N ALA A 36 11.46 -8.89 -8.03
CA ALA A 36 10.40 -9.27 -8.97
C ALA A 36 10.66 -10.66 -9.60
N VAL A 37 11.92 -10.94 -9.92
CA VAL A 37 12.34 -12.25 -10.45
C VAL A 37 12.14 -13.35 -9.41
N LYS A 38 12.52 -13.13 -8.14
CA LYS A 38 12.26 -14.08 -7.04
C LYS A 38 10.76 -14.33 -6.84
N LYS A 39 9.93 -13.28 -6.83
CA LYS A 39 8.46 -13.40 -6.75
C LYS A 39 7.89 -14.22 -7.92
N SER A 40 8.40 -14.00 -9.14
CA SER A 40 7.97 -14.76 -10.33
C SER A 40 8.33 -16.25 -10.24
N ILE A 41 9.51 -16.58 -9.69
CA ILE A 41 9.94 -17.97 -9.44
C ILE A 41 9.07 -18.63 -8.38
N ASP A 42 8.77 -17.92 -7.29
CA ASP A 42 7.90 -18.39 -6.21
C ASP A 42 6.49 -18.69 -6.72
N TRP A 43 5.92 -17.74 -7.46
CA TRP A 43 4.61 -17.89 -8.12
C TRP A 43 4.58 -19.08 -9.08
N TRP A 44 5.63 -19.27 -9.88
CA TRP A 44 5.76 -20.43 -10.76
C TRP A 44 5.80 -21.74 -9.97
N CYS A 45 6.52 -21.76 -8.84
CA CYS A 45 6.64 -22.94 -7.98
C CYS A 45 5.30 -23.34 -7.37
N ASP A 46 4.45 -22.35 -7.04
CA ASP A 46 3.14 -22.57 -6.40
C ASP A 46 2.02 -22.87 -7.41
N THR A 47 1.94 -22.08 -8.50
CA THR A 47 0.79 -22.10 -9.41
C THR A 47 1.07 -22.75 -10.77
N ALA A 48 2.33 -23.13 -11.05
CA ALA A 48 2.78 -23.57 -12.37
C ALA A 48 2.41 -22.61 -13.52
N SER A 49 2.24 -21.32 -13.23
CA SER A 49 1.95 -20.25 -14.20
C SER A 49 3.09 -19.24 -14.27
N ILE A 50 3.45 -18.82 -15.48
CA ILE A 50 4.53 -17.86 -15.71
C ILE A 50 3.93 -16.46 -15.78
N ILE A 51 4.19 -15.63 -14.77
CA ILE A 51 3.90 -14.20 -14.78
C ILE A 51 5.20 -13.45 -15.06
N ASP A 52 5.13 -12.42 -15.91
CA ASP A 52 6.29 -11.61 -16.25
C ASP A 52 6.68 -10.70 -15.06
N PRO A 53 7.98 -10.59 -14.71
CA PRO A 53 8.44 -9.73 -13.62
C PRO A 53 8.11 -8.23 -13.81
N ARG A 54 7.82 -7.77 -15.03
CA ARG A 54 7.32 -6.41 -15.27
C ARG A 54 5.90 -6.23 -14.73
N GLU A 55 5.06 -7.26 -14.80
CA GLU A 55 3.70 -7.22 -14.24
C GLU A 55 3.75 -7.11 -12.71
N PHE A 56 4.72 -7.75 -12.06
CA PHE A 56 4.94 -7.58 -10.61
C PHE A 56 5.37 -6.17 -10.24
N SER A 57 6.09 -5.46 -11.11
CA SER A 57 6.49 -4.06 -10.88
C SER A 57 5.30 -3.09 -10.98
N SER A 58 4.25 -3.48 -11.72
CA SER A 58 2.97 -2.76 -11.78
C SER A 58 2.06 -3.12 -10.59
N LEU A 59 2.11 -4.38 -10.13
CA LEU A 59 1.37 -4.84 -8.96
C LEU A 59 1.93 -4.26 -7.65
N ASP A 60 3.25 -4.15 -7.51
CA ASP A 60 3.90 -3.52 -6.35
C ASP A 60 3.42 -2.07 -6.19
N ARG A 61 3.39 -1.30 -7.29
CA ARG A 61 2.81 0.06 -7.32
C ARG A 61 1.33 0.10 -6.94
N LYS A 62 0.56 -0.93 -7.28
CA LYS A 62 -0.86 -1.04 -6.91
C LYS A 62 -1.03 -1.42 -5.44
N GLN A 63 -0.09 -2.18 -4.88
CA GLN A 63 -0.08 -2.58 -3.49
C GLN A 63 0.42 -1.44 -2.57
N GLU A 64 1.38 -0.63 -3.03
CA GLU A 64 1.79 0.62 -2.36
C GLU A 64 0.65 1.67 -2.33
N ALA A 65 -0.24 1.65 -3.33
CA ALA A 65 -1.45 2.48 -3.37
C ALA A 65 -2.59 1.95 -2.47
N THR A 66 -2.48 0.73 -1.94
CA THR A 66 -3.53 0.09 -1.14
C THR A 66 -2.98 -0.23 0.25
N GLY A 67 -2.96 0.77 1.13
CA GLY A 67 -2.72 0.56 2.57
C GLY A 67 -1.46 1.17 3.15
N SER A 68 -1.01 2.33 2.66
CA SER A 68 -0.18 3.19 3.51
C SER A 68 -1.07 3.73 4.63
N PRO A 69 -0.76 3.52 5.93
CA PRO A 69 -1.56 4.10 7.01
C PRO A 69 -1.55 5.62 6.89
N GLN A 70 -2.70 6.19 6.56
CA GLN A 70 -2.86 7.63 6.40
C GLN A 70 -3.34 8.22 7.72
N ALA A 71 -2.53 9.10 8.31
CA ALA A 71 -2.90 9.85 9.49
C ALA A 71 -2.91 11.35 9.15
N GLU A 72 -4.05 12.00 9.37
CA GLU A 72 -4.24 13.42 9.13
C GLU A 72 -4.83 14.10 10.37
N ASN A 73 -4.33 15.28 10.70
CA ASN A 73 -4.84 16.09 11.81
C ASN A 73 -5.83 17.12 11.28
N PHE A 74 -7.08 17.09 11.77
CA PHE A 74 -8.13 18.03 11.37
C PHE A 74 -8.71 18.74 12.61
N ASN A 75 -8.54 20.06 12.71
CA ASN A 75 -8.98 20.88 13.85
C ASN A 75 -8.55 20.33 15.23
N GLY A 76 -7.34 19.76 15.30
CA GLY A 76 -6.81 19.15 16.53
C GLY A 76 -7.26 17.71 16.79
N PHE A 77 -8.10 17.13 15.92
CA PHE A 77 -8.49 15.73 15.98
C PHE A 77 -7.64 14.89 15.03
N ALA A 78 -7.06 13.80 15.53
CA ALA A 78 -6.31 12.84 14.71
C ALA A 78 -7.29 11.91 14.00
N ILE A 79 -7.34 11.99 12.67
CA ILE A 79 -8.09 11.07 11.82
C ILE A 79 -7.10 10.10 11.21
N LYS A 80 -7.35 8.80 11.35
CA LYS A 80 -6.47 7.73 10.90
C LYS A 80 -7.21 6.80 9.95
N ASN A 81 -6.47 6.21 9.03
CA ASN A 81 -6.93 5.18 8.12
C ASN A 81 -5.83 4.15 7.94
N ASP A 82 -5.97 3.01 8.60
CA ASP A 82 -4.97 1.94 8.57
C ASP A 82 -5.11 1.06 7.31
N THR A 83 -6.26 1.09 6.64
CA THR A 83 -6.59 0.17 5.53
C THR A 83 -6.43 0.82 4.15
N GLY A 84 -6.35 2.16 4.09
CA GLY A 84 -6.32 2.93 2.84
C GLY A 84 -7.67 3.00 2.11
N GLU A 85 -8.71 2.35 2.62
CA GLU A 85 -10.05 2.40 2.02
C GLU A 85 -10.74 3.74 2.32
N PRO A 86 -11.52 4.31 1.37
CA PRO A 86 -12.17 5.62 1.54
C PRO A 86 -13.12 5.72 2.74
N ASN A 87 -13.66 4.59 3.20
CA ASN A 87 -14.66 4.49 4.27
C ASN A 87 -14.10 3.92 5.59
N ALA A 88 -12.81 3.62 5.63
CA ALA A 88 -12.15 3.03 6.80
C ALA A 88 -11.48 4.08 7.71
N TRP A 89 -11.82 5.35 7.54
CA TRP A 89 -11.29 6.39 8.43
C TRP A 89 -11.93 6.29 9.80
N TYR A 90 -11.13 6.55 10.84
CA TYR A 90 -11.61 6.65 12.21
C TYR A 90 -10.96 7.81 12.94
N CYS A 91 -11.68 8.32 13.93
CA CYS A 91 -11.22 9.42 14.77
C CYS A 91 -11.78 9.25 16.18
N PHE A 92 -10.97 9.55 17.19
CA PHE A 92 -11.44 9.68 18.57
C PHE A 92 -11.94 11.11 18.80
N PHE A 93 -13.24 11.25 18.99
CA PHE A 93 -13.91 12.52 19.19
C PHE A 93 -14.67 12.51 20.51
N ASN A 94 -14.27 13.37 21.44
CA ASN A 94 -14.93 13.54 22.74
C ASN A 94 -15.13 12.21 23.51
N GLY A 95 -14.12 11.34 23.51
CA GLY A 95 -14.17 10.02 24.15
C GLY A 95 -14.94 8.94 23.38
N LYS A 96 -15.49 9.25 22.20
CA LYS A 96 -16.18 8.30 21.32
C LYS A 96 -15.38 8.05 20.05
N LEU A 97 -15.30 6.79 19.63
CA LEU A 97 -14.72 6.41 18.35
C LEU A 97 -15.78 6.61 17.26
N ILE A 98 -15.51 7.50 16.32
CA ILE A 98 -16.30 7.70 15.11
C ILE A 98 -15.54 7.11 13.93
N LYS A 99 -16.24 6.30 13.13
CA LYS A 99 -15.72 5.64 11.93
C LYS A 99 -16.57 5.99 10.72
N GLY A 100 -15.96 6.09 9.55
CA GLY A 100 -16.66 6.32 8.30
C GLY A 100 -15.77 6.96 7.23
N SER A 101 -16.38 7.59 6.24
CA SER A 101 -15.64 8.34 5.22
C SER A 101 -15.01 9.60 5.81
N LYS A 102 -13.82 9.99 5.34
CA LYS A 102 -13.12 11.21 5.76
C LYS A 102 -14.04 12.45 5.80
N ALA A 103 -14.80 12.67 4.73
CA ALA A 103 -15.73 13.80 4.61
C ALA A 103 -16.87 13.77 5.66
N ALA A 104 -17.33 12.58 6.07
CA ALA A 104 -18.36 12.46 7.09
C ALA A 104 -17.81 12.81 8.48
N ILE A 105 -16.59 12.36 8.78
CA ILE A 105 -15.90 12.69 10.04
C ILE A 105 -15.64 14.20 10.13
N GLN A 106 -15.13 14.83 9.06
CA GLN A 106 -14.90 16.28 9.02
C GLN A 106 -16.18 17.08 9.27
N ARG A 107 -17.27 16.74 8.55
CA ARG A 107 -18.58 17.40 8.75
C ARG A 107 -19.12 17.23 10.16
N HIS A 108 -18.91 16.07 10.79
CA HIS A 108 -19.34 15.84 12.17
C HIS A 108 -18.58 16.74 13.16
N ILE A 109 -17.27 16.87 12.98
CA ILE A 109 -16.41 17.75 13.79
C ILE A 109 -16.83 19.22 13.61
N GLU A 110 -17.05 19.66 12.38
CA GLU A 110 -17.48 21.03 12.07
C GLU A 110 -18.86 21.34 12.67
N ALA A 111 -19.84 20.45 12.49
CA ALA A 111 -21.17 20.60 13.05
C ALA A 111 -21.13 20.74 14.58
N TYR A 112 -20.27 19.96 15.25
CA TYR A 112 -20.08 20.06 16.69
C TYR A 112 -19.46 21.40 17.11
N LEU A 113 -18.44 21.88 16.40
CA LEU A 113 -17.82 23.19 16.67
C LEU A 113 -18.84 24.33 16.56
N ILE A 114 -19.68 24.31 15.51
CA ILE A 114 -20.73 25.31 15.31
C ILE A 114 -21.78 25.23 16.43
N ALA A 115 -22.20 24.01 16.81
CA ALA A 115 -23.16 23.82 17.89
C ALA A 115 -22.63 24.32 19.24
N LYS A 116 -21.34 24.04 19.54
CA LYS A 116 -20.68 24.51 20.75
C LYS A 116 -20.63 26.05 20.81
N GLN A 117 -20.24 26.70 19.71
CA GLN A 117 -20.17 28.17 19.64
C GLN A 117 -21.55 28.83 19.86
N LYS A 118 -22.61 28.27 19.28
CA LYS A 118 -23.99 28.76 19.49
C LYS A 118 -24.45 28.58 20.94
N ALA A 119 -24.11 27.45 21.57
CA ALA A 119 -24.44 27.20 22.97
C ALA A 119 -23.71 28.16 23.93
N GLU A 120 -22.47 28.53 23.63
CA GLU A 120 -21.71 29.52 24.41
C GLU A 120 -22.25 30.93 24.23
N GLN A 121 -22.75 31.29 23.04
CA GLN A 121 -23.40 32.59 22.80
C GLN A 121 -24.76 32.72 23.48
N GLN A 122 -25.53 31.65 23.63
CA GLN A 122 -26.82 31.68 24.33
C GLN A 122 -26.69 31.71 25.87
N LYS A 123 -25.50 31.42 26.40
CA LYS A 123 -25.22 31.45 27.85
C LYS A 123 -24.69 32.81 28.33
N LYS A 124 -24.47 33.76 27.42
CA LYS A 124 -23.99 35.11 27.72
C LYS A 124 -25.14 36.10 27.68
#